data_AF-A0A6H1WX42-F1
#
_entry.id   AF-A0A6H1WX42-F1
#
_cell.length_a   1.000
_cell.length_b   1.000
_cell.length_c   1.000
_cell.angle_alpha   90.00
_cell.angle_beta   90.00
_cell.angle_gamma   90.00
#
_symmetry.space_group_name_H-M   'P 1'
#
loop_
_entity.id
_entity.type
_entity.pdbx_description
1 polymer ?
#
loop_
_entity_poly.entity_id
_entity_poly.type
_entity_poly.pdbx_seq_one_letter_code
_entity_poly.pdbx_strand_id
1 'polypeptide(L)'
;MIMNVKKTNEDAVIPVFAHKTDSGFDLFTCEELTIEGRKKAIAKTGLIFEIPNGWGIQIKNKSGITMKGVPTTSGQNADITVYEGTIDMDYRGEVGIMIKNEEEQSITIPKHTKIAQGVLRKVYHCTFAEVKEVNETVRGEGGFGSTGNTL
;
A
#
# COMPACT_ATOMS: atom_id res chain seq x y z
N MET A 1 15.61 1.03 -15.08
CA MET A 1 14.91 -0.17 -14.60
C MET A 1 13.58 -0.24 -15.29
N ILE A 2 13.17 -1.42 -15.76
CA ILE A 2 11.86 -1.65 -16.38
C ILE A 2 11.14 -2.67 -15.50
N MET A 3 9.87 -2.43 -15.19
CA MET A 3 8.99 -3.35 -14.47
C MET A 3 7.85 -3.70 -15.42
N ASN A 4 7.78 -4.97 -15.84
CA ASN A 4 6.70 -5.39 -16.74
C ASN A 4 5.39 -5.46 -15.95
N VAL A 5 4.29 -5.05 -16.58
CA VAL A 5 2.97 -5.02 -15.94
C VAL A 5 1.97 -5.67 -16.88
N LYS A 6 1.22 -6.65 -16.37
CA LYS A 6 0.10 -7.28 -17.08
C LYS A 6 -1.21 -6.77 -16.51
N LYS A 7 -2.11 -6.31 -17.37
CA LYS A 7 -3.51 -6.09 -17.02
C LYS A 7 -4.26 -7.42 -16.99
N THR A 8 -5.02 -7.67 -15.93
CA THR A 8 -6.00 -8.77 -15.85
C THR A 8 -7.41 -8.32 -16.22
N ASN A 9 -7.63 -7.00 -16.30
CA ASN A 9 -8.88 -6.35 -16.65
C ASN A 9 -8.61 -5.13 -17.54
N GLU A 10 -9.48 -4.85 -18.50
CA GLU A 10 -9.35 -3.71 -19.43
C GLU A 10 -9.38 -2.33 -18.74
N ASP A 11 -10.17 -2.21 -17.67
CA ASP A 11 -10.31 -1.02 -16.83
C ASP A 11 -9.09 -0.80 -15.91
N ALA A 12 -8.14 -1.74 -15.84
CA ALA A 12 -6.97 -1.58 -15.00
C ALA A 12 -6.14 -0.36 -15.44
N VAL A 13 -5.70 0.48 -14.50
CA VAL A 13 -4.93 1.69 -14.80
C VAL A 13 -3.44 1.40 -14.65
N ILE A 14 -2.67 1.50 -15.73
CA ILE A 14 -1.20 1.38 -15.63
C ILE A 14 -0.67 2.60 -14.86
N PRO A 15 0.05 2.38 -13.75
CA PRO A 15 0.48 3.47 -12.90
C PRO A 15 1.63 4.25 -13.55
N VAL A 16 1.68 5.54 -13.25
CA VAL A 16 2.80 6.43 -13.60
C VAL A 16 3.26 7.16 -12.35
N PHE A 17 4.53 7.53 -12.31
CA PHE A 17 5.02 8.53 -11.36
C PHE A 17 4.51 9.90 -11.81
N ALA A 18 3.82 10.63 -10.93
CA ALA A 18 3.23 11.92 -11.31
C ALA A 18 4.32 12.98 -11.51
N HIS A 19 5.39 12.91 -10.73
CA HIS A 19 6.58 13.74 -10.85
C HIS A 19 7.86 12.91 -10.85
N LYS A 20 8.92 13.48 -11.44
CA LYS A 20 10.23 12.81 -11.58
C LYS A 20 10.84 12.38 -10.24
N THR A 21 10.51 13.08 -9.16
CA THR A 21 11.07 12.87 -7.82
C THR A 21 10.12 12.13 -6.89
N ASP A 22 8.99 11.64 -7.39
CA ASP A 22 8.02 10.93 -6.56
C ASP A 22 8.61 9.63 -6.03
N SER A 23 8.33 9.35 -4.76
CA SER A 23 8.78 8.13 -4.10
C SER A 23 7.96 6.90 -4.52
N GLY A 24 6.74 7.11 -5.02
CA GLY A 24 5.81 6.05 -5.36
C GLY A 24 4.95 6.41 -6.56
N PHE A 25 4.29 5.38 -7.09
CA PHE A 25 3.34 5.50 -8.18
C PHE A 25 1.93 5.23 -7.68
N ASP A 26 0.95 5.92 -8.25
CA ASP A 26 -0.43 5.84 -7.80
C ASP A 26 -1.09 4.52 -8.19
N LEU A 27 -1.85 3.92 -7.28
CA LEU A 27 -2.66 2.73 -7.52
C LEU A 27 -4.15 3.06 -7.46
N PHE A 28 -4.90 2.44 -8.37
CA PHE A 28 -6.30 2.76 -8.62
C PHE A 28 -7.18 1.52 -8.43
N THR A 29 -8.43 1.73 -8.03
CA THR A 29 -9.46 0.71 -8.11
C THR A 29 -9.73 0.35 -9.57
N CYS A 30 -9.78 -0.95 -9.88
CA CYS A 30 -10.13 -1.43 -11.22
C CYS A 30 -11.65 -1.52 -11.42
N GLU A 31 -12.37 -1.76 -10.34
CA GLU A 31 -13.82 -1.94 -10.32
C GLU A 31 -14.43 -1.09 -9.21
N GLU A 32 -15.73 -0.84 -9.31
CA GLU A 32 -16.49 -0.26 -8.21
C GLU A 32 -16.49 -1.24 -7.03
N LEU A 33 -16.29 -0.71 -5.82
CA LEU A 33 -16.19 -1.52 -4.62
C LEU A 33 -17.10 -0.96 -3.52
N THR A 34 -18.09 -1.76 -3.13
CA THR A 34 -18.92 -1.51 -1.95
C THR A 34 -18.34 -2.22 -0.74
N ILE A 35 -18.20 -1.50 0.37
CA ILE A 35 -17.64 -1.98 1.63
C ILE A 35 -18.64 -1.68 2.72
N GLU A 36 -19.12 -2.72 3.40
CA GLU A 36 -19.98 -2.57 4.57
C GLU A 36 -19.30 -1.74 5.68
N GLY A 37 -20.12 -1.05 6.48
CA GLY A 37 -19.68 -0.29 7.63
C GLY A 37 -18.73 -1.10 8.53
N ARG A 38 -17.62 -0.49 8.92
CA ARG A 38 -16.57 -1.10 9.76
C ARG A 38 -15.94 -2.40 9.23
N LYS A 39 -16.23 -2.82 7.99
CA LYS A 39 -15.66 -4.04 7.38
C LYS A 39 -14.41 -3.76 6.57
N LYS A 40 -13.66 -4.83 6.31
CA LYS A 40 -12.49 -4.84 5.43
C LYS A 40 -12.89 -5.32 4.04
N ALA A 41 -12.21 -4.81 3.03
CA ALA A 41 -12.29 -5.28 1.66
C ALA A 41 -10.93 -5.22 0.99
N ILE A 42 -10.84 -5.84 -0.19
CA ILE A 42 -9.68 -5.76 -1.06
C ILE A 42 -10.10 -5.00 -2.32
N ALA A 43 -9.53 -3.81 -2.50
CA ALA A 43 -9.66 -3.05 -3.73
C ALA A 43 -8.67 -3.61 -4.77
N LYS A 44 -9.21 -4.31 -5.76
CA LYS A 44 -8.46 -4.87 -6.87
C LYS A 44 -7.91 -3.78 -7.79
N THR A 45 -6.67 -3.96 -8.25
CA THR A 45 -6.03 -3.04 -9.19
C THR A 45 -6.13 -3.50 -10.64
N GLY A 46 -6.44 -4.78 -10.87
CA GLY A 46 -6.39 -5.37 -12.21
C GLY A 46 -4.96 -5.52 -12.75
N LEU A 47 -3.94 -5.45 -11.88
CA LEU A 47 -2.52 -5.46 -12.27
C LEU A 47 -1.76 -6.61 -11.64
N ILE A 48 -0.96 -7.27 -12.47
CA ILE A 48 0.11 -8.18 -12.05
C ILE A 48 1.44 -7.52 -12.40
N PHE A 49 2.36 -7.44 -11.44
CA PHE A 49 3.69 -6.88 -11.64
C PHE A 49 4.74 -7.98 -11.76
N GLU A 50 5.61 -7.85 -12.76
CA GLU A 50 6.88 -8.55 -12.80
C GLU A 50 7.94 -7.64 -12.19
N ILE A 51 8.07 -7.74 -10.86
CA ILE A 51 8.98 -6.89 -10.10
C ILE A 51 10.43 -7.35 -10.35
N PRO A 52 11.38 -6.44 -10.63
CA PRO A 52 12.78 -6.79 -10.86
C PRO A 52 13.43 -7.46 -9.66
N ASN A 53 14.40 -8.34 -9.92
CA ASN A 53 15.15 -9.04 -8.88
C ASN A 53 15.81 -8.04 -7.89
N GLY A 54 15.71 -8.34 -6.59
CA GLY A 54 16.25 -7.49 -5.52
C GLY A 54 15.35 -6.29 -5.16
N TRP A 55 14.11 -6.27 -5.62
CA TRP A 55 13.12 -5.24 -5.30
C TRP A 55 11.81 -5.82 -4.80
N GLY A 56 11.09 -5.07 -3.99
CA GLY A 56 9.68 -5.30 -3.67
C GLY A 56 8.88 -4.01 -3.82
N ILE A 57 7.56 -4.12 -3.78
CA ILE A 57 6.67 -2.96 -3.71
C ILE A 57 6.07 -2.89 -2.30
N GLN A 58 6.16 -1.72 -1.68
CA GLN A 58 5.43 -1.41 -0.45
C GLN A 58 4.17 -0.63 -0.82
N ILE A 59 3.01 -1.18 -0.47
CA ILE A 59 1.73 -0.46 -0.54
C ILE A 59 1.72 0.54 0.62
N LYS A 60 1.50 1.81 0.30
CA LYS A 60 1.45 2.92 1.26
C LYS A 60 0.15 3.71 1.09
N ASN A 61 -0.32 4.27 2.20
CA ASN A 61 -1.41 5.24 2.17
C ASN A 61 -0.97 6.53 1.44
N LYS A 62 -1.95 7.31 1.00
CA LYS A 62 -1.72 8.64 0.45
C LYS A 62 -2.17 9.67 1.48
N SER A 63 -1.32 10.67 1.77
CA SER A 63 -1.63 11.73 2.73
C SER A 63 -2.95 12.44 2.42
N GLY A 64 -3.25 12.69 1.15
CA GLY A 64 -4.51 13.28 0.72
C GLY A 64 -5.74 12.42 1.04
N ILE A 65 -5.64 11.09 0.87
CA ILE A 65 -6.72 10.15 1.23
C ILE A 65 -6.86 10.05 2.75
N THR A 66 -5.73 10.00 3.48
CA THR A 66 -5.75 9.99 4.94
C THR A 66 -6.33 11.27 5.55
N MET A 67 -6.15 12.42 4.90
CA MET A 67 -6.61 13.71 5.43
C MET A 67 -8.02 14.10 4.98
N LYS A 68 -8.41 13.72 3.76
CA LYS A 68 -9.67 14.18 3.14
C LYS A 68 -10.70 13.07 2.97
N GLY A 69 -10.34 11.82 3.25
CA GLY A 69 -11.13 10.65 2.87
C GLY A 69 -11.02 10.31 1.38
N VAL A 70 -11.67 9.22 0.99
CA VAL A 70 -11.80 8.73 -0.39
C VAL A 70 -13.13 9.20 -0.98
N PRO A 71 -13.19 9.66 -2.24
CA PRO A 71 -14.46 9.99 -2.87
C PRO A 71 -15.34 8.74 -3.03
N THR A 72 -16.63 8.90 -2.77
CA THR A 72 -17.63 7.82 -2.90
C THR A 72 -18.69 8.17 -3.94
N THR A 73 -19.47 7.19 -4.38
CA THR A 73 -20.60 7.40 -5.32
C THR A 73 -21.73 8.25 -4.73
N SER A 74 -21.77 8.43 -3.40
CA SER A 74 -22.72 9.34 -2.73
C SER A 74 -22.41 10.83 -2.98
N GLY A 75 -21.25 11.16 -3.55
CA GLY A 75 -20.75 12.53 -3.73
C GLY A 75 -20.04 13.10 -2.50
N GLN A 76 -19.99 12.35 -1.39
CA GLN A 76 -19.21 12.69 -0.20
C GLN A 76 -17.93 11.86 -0.11
N ASN A 77 -16.91 12.39 0.56
CA ASN A 77 -15.75 11.60 0.92
C ASN A 77 -16.05 10.75 2.17
N ALA A 78 -15.44 9.57 2.25
CA ALA A 78 -15.53 8.69 3.40
C ALA A 78 -14.15 8.36 3.95
N ASP A 79 -14.06 8.13 5.25
CA ASP A 79 -12.80 7.74 5.88
C ASP A 79 -12.53 6.24 5.67
N ILE A 80 -11.31 5.95 5.24
CA ILE A 80 -10.82 4.59 5.08
C ILE A 80 -9.43 4.44 5.68
N THR A 81 -9.18 3.26 6.24
CA THR A 81 -7.81 2.83 6.57
C THR A 81 -7.27 2.02 5.41
N VAL A 82 -6.19 2.48 4.79
CA VAL A 82 -5.39 1.66 3.86
C VAL A 82 -4.35 0.89 4.68
N TYR A 83 -4.41 -0.44 4.64
CA TYR A 83 -3.39 -1.26 5.27
C TYR A 83 -2.16 -1.34 4.36
N GLU A 84 -1.01 -1.01 4.91
CA GLU A 84 0.25 -1.21 4.23
C GLU A 84 0.52 -2.70 4.00
N GLY A 85 1.29 -3.02 2.95
CA GLY A 85 1.59 -4.39 2.57
C GLY A 85 2.85 -4.49 1.72
N THR A 86 3.47 -5.65 1.73
CA THR A 86 4.63 -5.98 0.88
C THR A 86 4.15 -6.84 -0.28
N ILE A 87 4.53 -6.47 -1.50
CA ILE A 87 4.40 -7.31 -2.68
C ILE A 87 5.79 -7.82 -3.03
N ASP A 88 5.97 -9.12 -2.90
CA ASP A 88 7.25 -9.82 -3.12
C ASP A 88 7.58 -9.94 -4.61
N MET A 89 8.88 -10.03 -4.91
CA MET A 89 9.38 -9.98 -6.29
C MET A 89 8.87 -11.11 -7.18
N ASP A 90 8.56 -12.25 -6.60
CA ASP A 90 8.08 -13.47 -7.24
C ASP A 90 6.55 -13.60 -7.20
N TYR A 91 5.85 -12.66 -6.57
CA TYR A 91 4.39 -12.61 -6.61
C TYR A 91 3.92 -12.33 -8.05
N ARG A 92 3.07 -13.22 -8.57
CA ARG A 92 2.45 -13.10 -9.90
C ARG A 92 0.92 -13.12 -9.85
N GLY A 93 0.36 -12.96 -8.66
CA GLY A 93 -1.07 -12.71 -8.49
C GLY A 93 -1.42 -11.25 -8.75
N GLU A 94 -2.72 -10.98 -8.81
CA GLU A 94 -3.21 -9.61 -8.94
C GLU A 94 -2.98 -8.83 -7.65
N VAL A 95 -2.42 -7.62 -7.76
CA VAL A 95 -2.22 -6.75 -6.60
C VAL A 95 -3.56 -6.21 -6.12
N GLY A 96 -3.88 -6.48 -4.87
CA GLY A 96 -5.02 -5.93 -4.15
C GLY A 96 -4.59 -4.97 -3.06
N ILE A 97 -5.39 -3.94 -2.83
CA ILE A 97 -5.17 -2.94 -1.78
C ILE A 97 -6.15 -3.24 -0.65
N MET A 98 -5.62 -3.66 0.50
CA MET A 98 -6.43 -3.96 1.67
C MET A 98 -6.89 -2.66 2.32
N ILE A 99 -8.20 -2.51 2.47
CA ILE A 99 -8.81 -1.31 3.04
C ILE A 99 -9.86 -1.68 4.07
N LYS A 100 -10.06 -0.80 5.05
CA LYS A 100 -11.18 -0.85 5.99
C LYS A 100 -12.02 0.40 5.83
N ASN A 101 -13.33 0.22 5.75
CA ASN A 101 -14.29 1.31 5.88
C ASN A 101 -14.33 1.78 7.34
N GLU A 102 -14.08 3.07 7.58
CA GLU A 102 -14.17 3.69 8.91
C GLU A 102 -15.51 4.39 9.15
N GLU A 103 -16.46 4.28 8.22
CA GLU A 103 -17.84 4.69 8.41
C GLU A 103 -18.65 3.58 9.10
N GLU A 104 -19.76 3.97 9.72
CA GLU A 104 -20.79 3.02 10.23
C GLU A 104 -21.67 2.49 9.09
N GLN A 105 -21.87 3.29 8.06
CA GLN A 105 -22.64 2.96 6.87
C GLN A 105 -21.76 2.30 5.80
N SER A 106 -22.39 1.56 4.90
CA SER A 106 -21.72 1.06 3.69
C SER A 106 -21.29 2.23 2.82
N ILE A 107 -20.08 2.15 2.28
CA ILE A 107 -19.56 3.10 1.30
C ILE A 107 -19.31 2.39 -0.02
N THR A 108 -19.42 3.13 -1.13
CA THR A 108 -19.10 2.62 -2.47
C THR A 108 -18.04 3.51 -3.09
N ILE A 109 -16.86 2.93 -3.31
CA ILE A 109 -15.73 3.58 -3.97
C ILE A 109 -15.85 3.34 -5.47
N PRO A 110 -15.88 4.39 -6.31
CA PRO A 110 -15.95 4.23 -7.76
C PRO A 110 -14.77 3.45 -8.33
N LYS A 111 -14.93 2.96 -9.57
CA LYS A 111 -13.77 2.51 -10.35
C LYS A 111 -12.85 3.69 -10.68
N HIS A 112 -11.58 3.39 -10.94
CA HIS A 112 -10.52 4.35 -11.25
C HIS A 112 -10.28 5.39 -10.14
N THR A 113 -10.65 5.08 -8.89
CA THR A 113 -10.34 5.91 -7.74
C THR A 113 -8.92 5.63 -7.28
N LYS A 114 -8.14 6.70 -7.17
CA LYS A 114 -6.78 6.69 -6.63
C LYS A 114 -6.81 6.53 -5.11
N ILE A 115 -6.48 5.34 -4.60
CA ILE A 115 -6.66 5.03 -3.16
C ILE A 115 -5.35 4.79 -2.40
N ALA A 116 -4.30 4.34 -3.07
CA ALA A 116 -3.02 4.02 -2.45
C ALA A 116 -1.86 4.35 -3.40
N GLN A 117 -0.63 4.14 -2.96
CA GLN A 117 0.56 4.24 -3.79
C GLN A 117 1.48 3.05 -3.56
N GLY A 118 2.14 2.58 -4.62
CA GLY A 118 3.21 1.61 -4.55
C GLY A 118 4.56 2.31 -4.48
N VAL A 119 5.39 1.95 -3.50
CA VAL A 119 6.76 2.45 -3.33
C VAL A 119 7.73 1.31 -3.59
N LEU A 120 8.57 1.44 -4.61
CA LEU A 120 9.62 0.46 -4.89
C LEU A 120 10.71 0.54 -3.82
N ARG A 121 11.06 -0.61 -3.24
CA ARG A 121 12.11 -0.73 -2.23
C ARG A 121 13.08 -1.82 -2.61
N LYS A 122 14.38 -1.52 -2.45
CA LYS A 122 15.43 -2.52 -2.61
C LYS A 122 15.38 -3.48 -1.44
N VAL A 123 15.41 -4.78 -1.73
CA VAL A 123 15.38 -5.86 -0.76
C VAL A 123 16.78 -6.45 -0.68
N TYR A 124 17.30 -6.54 0.54
CA TYR A 124 18.58 -7.17 0.83
C TYR A 124 18.31 -8.51 1.52
N HIS A 125 18.95 -9.56 1.02
CA HIS A 125 18.84 -10.89 1.59
C HIS A 125 20.02 -11.13 2.52
N CYS A 126 19.78 -11.79 3.65
CA CYS A 126 20.81 -12.26 4.56
C CYS A 126 20.55 -13.72 4.94
N THR A 127 21.60 -14.38 5.44
CA THR A 127 21.47 -15.65 6.13
C THR A 127 21.42 -15.36 7.63
N PHE A 128 20.43 -15.93 8.31
CA PHE A 128 20.32 -15.82 9.76
C PHE A 128 21.21 -16.87 10.42
N ALA A 129 21.99 -16.45 11.42
CA ALA A 129 22.84 -17.32 12.24
C ALA A 129 22.43 -17.17 13.71
N GLU A 130 22.12 -18.29 14.37
CA GLU A 130 21.81 -18.33 15.80
C GLU A 130 23.09 -18.14 16.63
N VAL A 131 23.05 -17.27 17.64
CA VAL A 131 24.16 -16.96 18.54
C VAL A 131 23.68 -16.92 19.99
N LYS A 132 24.59 -17.16 20.94
CA LYS A 132 24.26 -17.10 22.38
C LYS A 132 24.05 -15.66 22.87
N GLU A 133 24.78 -14.71 22.30
CA GLU A 133 24.79 -13.30 22.71
C GLU A 133 24.95 -12.40 21.48
N VAL A 134 24.38 -11.19 21.53
CA VAL A 134 24.55 -10.13 20.54
C VAL A 134 25.41 -9.01 21.12
N ASN A 135 26.09 -8.23 20.26
CA ASN A 135 26.92 -7.12 20.72
C ASN A 135 26.09 -5.98 21.35
N GLU A 136 26.66 -5.29 22.33
CA GLU A 136 26.06 -4.09 22.91
C GLU A 136 26.03 -2.92 21.91
N THR A 137 25.00 -2.08 22.01
CA THR A 137 24.88 -0.83 21.24
C THR A 137 24.42 0.31 22.14
N VAL A 138 24.65 1.55 21.71
CA VAL A 138 24.21 2.76 22.46
C VAL A 138 22.70 2.74 22.76
N ARG A 139 21.88 2.17 21.86
CA ARG A 139 20.43 2.08 22.06
C ARG A 139 20.03 0.95 23.01
N GLY A 140 20.81 -0.13 23.08
CA GLY A 140 20.51 -1.32 23.89
C GLY A 140 19.08 -1.82 23.68
N GLU A 141 18.37 -2.04 24.79
CA GLU A 141 16.97 -2.49 24.82
C GLU A 141 15.93 -1.36 24.65
N GLY A 142 16.35 -0.11 24.44
CA GLY A 142 15.45 1.05 24.34
C GLY A 142 14.58 1.04 23.08
N GLY A 143 13.25 0.95 23.24
CA GLY A 143 12.24 1.02 22.18
C GLY A 143 10.98 1.78 22.59
N PHE A 144 10.00 1.92 21.69
CA PHE A 144 8.64 2.43 22.00
C PHE A 144 8.58 3.77 22.75
N GLY A 145 9.22 4.82 22.21
CA GLY A 145 9.24 6.15 22.84
C GLY A 145 10.38 6.36 23.84
N SER A 146 11.39 5.49 23.84
CA SER A 146 12.58 5.57 24.71
C SER A 146 13.44 6.83 24.55
N THR A 147 13.20 7.66 23.53
CA THR A 147 13.89 8.94 23.32
C THR A 147 13.14 10.15 23.91
N GLY A 148 12.01 9.93 24.58
CA GLY A 148 11.27 10.93 25.35
C GLY A 148 10.01 11.46 24.65
N ASN A 149 8.96 11.64 25.46
CA ASN A 149 7.85 12.55 25.18
C ASN A 149 8.34 13.96 25.51
N THR A 150 8.71 14.74 24.50
CA THR A 150 8.82 16.19 24.69
C THR A 150 7.41 16.76 24.55
N LEU A 151 6.87 17.26 25.67
CA LEU A 151 5.70 18.15 25.70
C LEU A 151 5.99 19.42 24.89
#